data_AF-A0A432Y513-F1
#
_entry.id   AF-A0A432Y513-F1
#
_cell.length_a   1.000
_cell.length_b   1.000
_cell.length_c   1.000
_cell.angle_alpha   90.00
_cell.angle_beta   90.00
_cell.angle_gamma   90.00
#
_symmetry.space_group_name_H-M   'P 1'
#
loop_
_entity.id
_entity.type
_entity.pdbx_description
1 polymer ?
#
loop_
_entity_poly.entity_id
_entity_poly.type
_entity_poly.pdbx_seq_one_letter_code
_entity_poly.pdbx_strand_id
1 'polypeptide(L)' 'MENIFAAVLFALLTAAGTLGVSSIGMFLFHRNPDDRDAEQRERFEYGFFGLAGIVVMLVMWYAL' A
#
# COMPACT_ATOMS: atom_id res chain seq x y z
N MET A 1 25.76 -2.10 -13.52
CA MET A 1 24.43 -2.70 -13.80
C MET A 1 23.75 -3.08 -12.48
N GLU A 2 24.44 -3.76 -11.57
CA GLU A 2 23.94 -4.16 -10.23
C GLU A 2 23.34 -2.98 -9.42
N ASN A 3 24.05 -1.86 -9.34
CA ASN A 3 23.58 -0.65 -8.62
C ASN A 3 22.28 -0.04 -9.18
N ILE A 4 22.02 -0.18 -10.50
CA ILE A 4 20.82 0.39 -11.12
C ILE A 4 19.61 -0.49 -10.79
N PHE A 5 19.77 -1.82 -10.82
CA PHE A 5 18.70 -2.74 -10.47
C PHE A 5 18.30 -2.61 -8.99
N ALA A 6 19.29 -2.55 -8.09
CA ALA A 6 19.05 -2.30 -6.67
C ALA A 6 18.36 -0.95 -6.42
N ALA A 7 18.74 0.12 -7.11
CA ALA A 7 18.09 1.42 -6.99
C ALA A 7 16.62 1.40 -7.42
N VAL A 8 16.29 0.68 -8.51
CA VAL A 8 14.91 0.52 -8.97
C VAL A 8 14.09 -0.32 -7.98
N LEU A 9 14.65 -1.43 -7.48
CA LEU A 9 13.99 -2.24 -6.45
C LEU A 9 13.72 -1.44 -5.17
N PHE A 10 14.69 -0.64 -4.72
CA PHE A 10 14.52 0.24 -3.57
C PHE A 10 13.43 1.30 -3.79
N ALA A 11 13.37 1.89 -4.98
CA ALA A 11 12.32 2.86 -5.31
C ALA A 11 10.92 2.20 -5.30
N LEU A 12 10.79 1.01 -5.89
CA LEU A 12 9.53 0.25 -5.91
C LEU A 12 9.13 -0.22 -4.52
N LEU A 13 10.08 -0.69 -3.71
CA LEU A 13 9.88 -1.04 -2.31
C LEU A 13 9.31 0.15 -1.55
N THR A 14 9.97 1.30 -1.66
CA THR A 14 9.56 2.53 -0.96
C THR A 14 8.17 2.96 -1.40
N ALA A 15 7.91 2.97 -2.72
CA ALA A 15 6.59 3.32 -3.26
C ALA A 15 5.49 2.37 -2.75
N ALA A 16 5.70 1.07 -2.83
CA ALA A 16 4.74 0.06 -2.37
C ALA A 16 4.50 0.17 -0.85
N GLY A 17 5.55 0.38 -0.06
CA GLY A 17 5.47 0.57 1.38
C GLY A 17 4.69 1.83 1.75
N THR A 18 5.02 2.98 1.18
CA THR A 18 4.32 4.24 1.45
C THR A 18 2.84 4.17 1.03
N LEU A 19 2.53 3.60 -0.14
CA LEU A 19 1.15 3.43 -0.59
C LEU A 19 0.38 2.44 0.31
N GLY A 20 1.01 1.32 0.68
CA GLY A 20 0.43 0.31 1.57
C GLY A 20 0.08 0.89 2.95
N VAL A 21 1.04 1.57 3.59
CA VAL A 21 0.82 2.23 4.88
C VAL A 21 -0.25 3.32 4.78
N SER A 22 -0.22 4.14 3.73
CA SER A 22 -1.22 5.19 3.51
C SER A 22 -2.63 4.60 3.37
N SER A 23 -2.76 3.51 2.61
CA SER A 23 -4.03 2.81 2.42
C SER A 23 -4.53 2.17 3.72
N ILE A 24 -3.65 1.60 4.55
CA ILE A 24 -4.02 1.13 5.89
C ILE A 24 -4.51 2.30 6.76
N GLY A 25 -3.87 3.46 6.68
CA GLY A 25 -4.33 4.68 7.33
C GLY A 25 -5.76 5.04 6.90
N MET A 26 -6.03 5.01 5.59
CA MET A 26 -7.37 5.26 5.05
C MET A 26 -8.39 4.22 5.54
N PHE A 27 -8.03 2.94 5.62
CA PHE A 27 -8.92 1.90 6.18
C PHE A 27 -9.37 2.20 7.63
N LEU A 28 -8.46 2.75 8.44
CA LEU A 28 -8.69 3.05 9.85
C LEU A 28 -9.45 4.37 10.08
N PHE A 29 -9.18 5.39 9.25
CA PHE A 29 -9.63 6.76 9.52
C PHE A 29 -10.64 7.31 8.52
N HIS A 30 -10.79 6.73 7.33
CA HIS A 30 -11.74 7.20 6.33
C HIS A 30 -13.19 7.02 6.82
N ARG A 31 -14.01 8.05 6.59
CA ARG A 31 -15.44 8.12 6.93
C ARG A 31 -16.19 8.81 5.80
N ASN A 32 -17.35 8.26 5.43
CA ASN A 32 -18.25 8.89 4.48
C ASN A 32 -19.62 9.07 5.17
N PRO A 33 -19.88 10.26 5.76
CA PRO A 33 -21.06 10.48 6.60
C PRO A 33 -22.38 10.47 5.80
N ASP A 34 -22.31 10.69 4.49
CA ASP A 34 -23.48 10.81 3.62
C ASP A 34 -23.89 9.45 3.00
N ASP A 35 -22.95 8.52 2.86
CA ASP A 35 -23.19 7.21 2.23
C ASP A 35 -22.42 6.08 2.95
N ARG A 36 -23.18 5.26 3.68
CA ARG A 36 -22.65 4.14 4.48
C ARG A 36 -22.20 2.97 3.62
N ASP A 37 -22.87 2.72 2.49
CA ASP A 37 -22.53 1.59 1.62
C ASP A 37 -21.27 1.91 0.82
N ALA A 38 -21.13 3.17 0.38
CA ALA A 38 -19.88 3.68 -0.17
C ALA A 38 -18.73 3.59 0.84
N GLU A 39 -18.92 4.04 2.10
CA GLU A 39 -17.89 3.96 3.14
C GLU A 39 -17.37 2.52 3.31
N GLN A 40 -18.27 1.54 3.37
CA GLN A 40 -17.89 0.14 3.56
C GLN A 40 -17.06 -0.39 2.40
N ARG A 41 -17.47 -0.10 1.17
CA ARG A 41 -16.74 -0.50 -0.02
C ARG A 41 -15.35 0.14 -0.06
N GLU A 42 -15.27 1.44 0.15
CA GLU A 42 -14.01 2.19 0.14
C GLU A 42 -13.05 1.67 1.21
N ARG A 43 -13.55 1.42 2.42
CA ARG A 43 -12.74 0.81 3.49
C ARG A 43 -12.24 -0.57 3.12
N PHE A 44 -13.07 -1.43 2.51
CA PHE A 44 -12.60 -2.73 2.05
C PHE A 44 -11.48 -2.59 1.00
N GLU A 45 -11.64 -1.69 0.04
CA GLU A 45 -10.62 -1.38 -0.98
C GLU A 45 -9.33 -0.88 -0.31
N TYR A 46 -9.40 0.04 0.65
CA TYR A 46 -8.25 0.52 1.41
C TYR A 46 -7.53 -0.58 2.19
N GLY A 47 -8.28 -1.50 2.80
CA GLY A 47 -7.71 -2.65 3.49
C GLY A 47 -6.98 -3.59 2.54
N PHE A 48 -7.61 -3.90 1.39
CA PHE A 48 -7.02 -4.76 0.36
C PHE A 48 -5.74 -4.17 -0.24
N PHE A 49 -5.79 -2.93 -0.70
CA PHE A 49 -4.62 -2.25 -1.29
C PHE A 49 -3.52 -2.02 -0.25
N GLY A 50 -3.91 -1.76 1.00
CA GLY A 50 -2.98 -1.66 2.12
C GLY A 50 -2.18 -2.93 2.31
N LEU A 51 -2.86 -4.07 2.49
CA LEU A 51 -2.22 -5.37 2.66
C LEU A 51 -1.37 -5.75 1.45
N ALA A 52 -1.91 -5.59 0.23
CA ALA A 52 -1.18 -5.89 -1.00
C ALA A 52 0.12 -5.07 -1.12
N GLY A 53 0.06 -3.76 -0.83
CA GLY A 53 1.23 -2.88 -0.85
C GLY A 53 2.31 -3.31 0.14
N ILE A 54 1.93 -3.71 1.36
CA ILE A 54 2.87 -4.24 2.35
C ILE A 54 3.48 -5.56 1.90
N VAL A 55 2.70 -6.49 1.35
CA VAL A 55 3.23 -7.76 0.83
C VAL A 55 4.24 -7.50 -0.29
N VAL A 56 3.92 -6.63 -1.24
CA VAL A 56 4.86 -6.26 -2.32
C VAL A 56 6.12 -5.62 -1.75
N MET A 57 6.01 -4.69 -0.80
CA MET A 57 7.16 -4.10 -0.13
C MET A 57 8.05 -5.17 0.51
N LEU A 58 7.48 -6.14 1.22
CA LEU A 58 8.24 -7.21 1.88
C LEU A 58 8.91 -8.14 0.88
N VAL A 59 8.26 -8.45 -0.25
CA VAL A 59 8.86 -9.25 -1.32
C VAL A 59 10.02 -8.50 -1.97
N MET A 60 9.88 -7.19 -2.23
CA MET A 60 10.96 -6.36 -2.77
C MET A 60 12.11 -6.18 -1.77
N TRP A 61 11.81 -6.10 -0.47
CA TRP A 61 12.82 -6.11 0.59
C TRP A 61 13.63 -7.41 0.55
N TYR A 62 12.95 -8.56 0.46
CA TYR A 62 13.62 -9.85 0.38
C TYR A 62 14.51 -9.99 -0.87
N ALA A 63 14.16 -9.30 -1.96
CA ALA A 63 14.90 -9.33 -3.22
C ALA A 63 16.11 -8.38 -3.26
N LEU A 64 16.21 -7.43 -2.32
CA LEU A 64 17.35 -6.53 -2.14
C LEU A 64 18.44 -7.18 -1.27
#